data_AF-A0AAW8KWY8-F1
#
_entry.id   AF-A0AAW8KWY8-F1
#
_cell.length_a   1.000
_cell.length_b   1.000
_cell.length_c   1.000
_cell.angle_alpha   90.00
_cell.angle_beta   90.00
_cell.angle_gamma   90.00
#
_symmetry.space_group_name_H-M   'P 1'
#
loop_
_entity.id
_entity.type
_entity.pdbx_description
1 polymer ?
#
loop_
_entity_poly.entity_id
_entity_poly.type
_entity_poly.pdbx_seq_one_letter_code
_entity_poly.pdbx_strand_id
1 'polypeptide(L)'
;RGINKLSALQVKKAKPDPDKMYKLSDGGNLYLRIDQSGSKYWIFNYTRPFLAKRNDLSLGTYPEVSLDDARTIRDEYKKLIKQGIDPAMERIETK
;
A
#
# COMPACT_ATOMS: atom_id res chain seq x y z
N ARG A 1 -5.86 15.67 5.91
CA ARG A 1 -6.24 14.27 6.24
C ARG A 1 -5.10 13.66 7.06
N GLY A 2 -5.36 13.05 8.21
CA GLY A 2 -4.32 12.40 9.03
C GLY A 2 -3.65 11.21 8.32
N ILE A 3 -2.36 11.02 8.59
CA ILE A 3 -1.54 9.89 8.13
C ILE A 3 -1.33 8.90 9.30
N ASN A 4 -0.93 7.66 8.99
CA ASN A 4 -0.58 6.63 9.98
C ASN A 4 -1.73 6.29 10.95
N LYS A 5 -2.93 6.06 10.40
CA LYS A 5 -4.16 5.80 11.17
C LYS A 5 -4.31 4.36 11.65
N LEU A 6 -3.67 3.40 10.98
CA LEU A 6 -3.73 2.01 11.39
C LEU A 6 -2.70 1.73 12.49
N SER A 7 -3.03 0.77 13.33
CA SER A 7 -2.11 0.14 14.27
C SER A 7 -1.87 -1.32 13.86
N ALA A 8 -0.73 -1.87 14.25
CA ALA A 8 -0.40 -3.27 14.01
C ALA A 8 -1.49 -4.22 14.57
N LEU A 9 -2.10 -3.85 15.70
CA LEU A 9 -3.22 -4.60 16.29
C LEU A 9 -4.46 -4.57 15.40
N GLN A 10 -4.83 -3.42 14.83
CA GLN A 10 -5.97 -3.32 13.90
C GLN A 10 -5.73 -4.15 12.64
N VAL A 11 -4.52 -4.10 12.08
CA VAL A 11 -4.12 -4.88 10.89
C VAL A 11 -4.21 -6.39 11.18
N LYS A 12 -3.68 -6.82 12.33
CA LYS A 12 -3.73 -8.22 12.77
C LYS A 12 -5.17 -8.69 12.99
N LYS A 13 -5.98 -7.89 13.66
CA LYS A 13 -7.39 -8.19 13.98
C LYS A 13 -8.33 -8.10 12.79
N ALA A 14 -7.94 -7.46 11.69
CA ALA A 14 -8.78 -7.34 10.51
C ALA A 14 -9.09 -8.72 9.93
N LYS A 15 -10.38 -9.07 9.84
CA LYS A 15 -10.88 -10.37 9.36
C LYS A 15 -11.39 -10.23 7.92
N PRO A 16 -11.22 -11.25 7.06
CA PRO A 16 -11.87 -11.21 5.75
C PRO A 16 -13.39 -11.12 5.90
N ASP A 17 -13.99 -10.41 4.96
CA ASP A 17 -15.43 -10.43 4.74
C ASP A 17 -15.66 -11.43 3.59
N PRO A 18 -16.43 -12.52 3.81
CA PRO A 18 -16.63 -13.55 2.78
C PRO A 18 -17.41 -13.03 1.58
N ASP A 19 -18.20 -11.96 1.74
CA ASP A 19 -19.07 -11.43 0.69
C ASP A 19 -18.37 -10.37 -0.16
N LYS A 20 -17.33 -9.70 0.36
CA LYS A 20 -16.65 -8.63 -0.38
C LYS A 20 -15.20 -8.38 0.04
N MET A 21 -14.40 -7.94 -0.93
CA MET A 21 -13.13 -7.28 -0.62
C MET A 21 -13.36 -5.90 -0.01
N TYR A 22 -12.52 -5.51 0.95
CA TYR A 22 -12.58 -4.18 1.54
C TYR A 22 -11.17 -3.62 1.81
N LYS A 23 -11.11 -2.30 2.07
CA LYS A 23 -9.86 -1.58 2.29
C LYS A 23 -9.86 -0.82 3.61
N LEU A 24 -8.74 -0.91 4.33
CA LEU A 24 -8.48 -0.16 5.55
C LEU A 24 -7.44 0.93 5.26
N SER A 25 -7.81 2.19 5.38
CA SER A 25 -6.92 3.30 5.06
C SER A 25 -5.97 3.62 6.21
N ASP A 26 -4.66 3.57 5.94
CA ASP A 26 -3.62 4.07 6.84
C ASP A 26 -3.41 5.58 6.65
N GLY A 27 -3.67 6.09 5.45
CA GLY A 27 -3.47 7.49 5.10
C GLY A 27 -2.15 7.71 4.36
N GLY A 28 -1.97 8.92 3.82
CA GLY A 28 -0.84 9.20 2.93
C GLY A 28 -0.86 8.34 1.66
N ASN A 29 -2.08 8.00 1.19
CA ASN A 29 -2.41 7.09 0.10
C ASN A 29 -2.01 5.61 0.28
N LEU A 30 -1.68 5.21 1.51
CA LEU A 30 -1.50 3.80 1.88
C LEU A 30 -2.81 3.22 2.43
N TYR A 31 -3.14 2.01 2.03
CA TYR A 31 -4.22 1.21 2.61
C TYR A 31 -3.90 -0.28 2.56
N LEU A 32 -4.53 -1.02 3.46
CA LEU A 32 -4.52 -2.48 3.46
C LEU A 32 -5.78 -2.96 2.72
N ARG A 33 -5.62 -3.70 1.62
CA ARG A 33 -6.71 -4.43 0.96
C ARG A 33 -6.81 -5.82 1.55
N ILE A 34 -8.02 -6.24 1.89
CA ILE A 34 -8.31 -7.56 2.42
C ILE A 34 -9.26 -8.22 1.44
N ASP A 35 -8.79 -9.30 0.83
CA ASP A 35 -9.58 -10.08 -0.12
C ASP A 35 -10.44 -11.12 0.64
N GLN A 36 -11.46 -11.64 -0.03
CA GLN A 36 -12.40 -12.62 0.54
C GLN A 36 -11.69 -13.88 1.06
N SER A 37 -10.59 -14.28 0.40
CA SER A 37 -9.76 -15.42 0.80
C SER A 37 -8.98 -15.22 2.10
N GLY A 38 -8.96 -14.01 2.68
CA GLY A 38 -8.16 -13.69 3.87
C GLY A 38 -6.79 -13.09 3.59
N SER A 39 -6.36 -13.07 2.32
CA SER A 39 -5.11 -12.44 1.91
C SER A 39 -5.16 -10.93 2.12
N LYS A 40 -4.08 -10.38 2.66
CA LYS A 40 -3.96 -8.97 3.03
C LYS A 40 -2.83 -8.34 2.23
N TYR A 41 -3.12 -7.28 1.49
CA TYR A 41 -2.17 -6.61 0.59
C TYR A 41 -2.01 -5.15 0.99
N TRP A 42 -0.77 -4.70 1.13
CA TRP A 42 -0.46 -3.29 1.25
C TRP A 42 -0.50 -2.64 -0.12
N ILE A 43 -1.37 -1.65 -0.30
CA ILE A 43 -1.52 -0.93 -1.55
C ILE A 43 -1.22 0.55 -1.33
N PHE A 44 -0.34 1.08 -2.16
CA PHE A 44 -0.04 2.50 -2.26
C PHE A 44 -0.66 3.08 -3.53
N ASN A 45 -1.61 3.98 -3.37
CA ASN A 45 -2.20 4.71 -4.48
C ASN A 45 -1.39 5.99 -4.76
N TYR A 46 -0.97 6.17 -6.01
CA TYR A 46 -0.21 7.36 -6.40
C TYR A 46 -0.58 7.81 -7.80
N THR A 47 -0.22 9.04 -8.13
CA THR A 47 -0.34 9.53 -9.50
C THR A 47 1.01 9.36 -10.18
N ARG A 48 1.04 8.65 -11.31
CA ARG A 48 2.26 8.46 -12.09
C ARG A 48 2.73 9.82 -12.64
N PRO A 49 4.02 10.18 -12.47
CA PRO A 49 4.52 11.49 -12.87
C PRO A 49 4.40 11.73 -14.39
N PHE A 50 4.60 10.69 -15.21
CA PHE A 50 4.59 10.82 -16.67
C PHE A 50 3.20 10.73 -17.33
N LEU A 51 2.28 10.01 -16.69
CA LEU A 51 0.96 9.70 -17.29
C LEU A 51 -0.18 10.52 -16.66
N ALA A 52 0.10 11.28 -15.59
CA ALA A 52 -0.89 11.98 -14.75
C ALA A 52 -2.07 11.09 -14.29
N LYS A 53 -1.91 9.76 -14.36
CA LYS A 53 -2.95 8.77 -14.07
C LYS A 53 -2.74 8.17 -12.69
N ARG A 54 -3.83 7.97 -11.96
CA ARG A 54 -3.81 7.25 -10.68
C ARG A 54 -3.52 5.77 -10.92
N ASN A 55 -2.63 5.22 -10.10
CA ASN A 55 -2.25 3.83 -10.13
C ASN A 55 -2.20 3.27 -8.70
N ASP A 56 -2.58 2.01 -8.57
CA ASP A 56 -2.46 1.24 -7.34
C ASP A 56 -1.21 0.37 -7.45
N LEU A 57 -0.28 0.55 -6.50
CA LEU A 57 0.93 -0.24 -6.42
C LEU A 57 0.85 -1.15 -5.19
N SER A 58 0.91 -2.46 -5.41
CA SER A 58 1.08 -3.41 -4.31
C SER A 58 2.49 -3.26 -3.75
N LEU A 59 2.60 -3.02 -2.46
CA LEU A 59 3.87 -2.95 -1.73
C LEU A 59 4.28 -4.35 -1.24
N GLY A 60 3.31 -5.22 -0.96
CA GLY A 60 3.54 -6.60 -0.52
C GLY A 60 2.34 -7.16 0.23
N THR A 61 2.47 -8.38 0.72
CA THR A 61 1.43 -9.07 1.50
C THR A 61 1.76 -9.01 2.99
N TYR A 62 0.74 -8.91 3.83
CA TYR A 62 0.90 -9.14 5.28
C TYR A 62 0.77 -10.66 5.56
N PRO A 63 1.60 -11.26 6.42
CA PRO A 63 2.54 -10.64 7.36
C PRO A 63 3.98 -10.44 6.85
N GLU A 64 4.29 -10.79 5.60
CA GLU A 64 5.64 -10.67 5.02
C GLU A 64 6.15 -9.22 5.06
N VAL A 65 5.28 -8.26 4.75
CA VAL A 65 5.52 -6.82 4.90
C VAL A 65 4.71 -6.32 6.10
N SER A 66 5.41 -5.78 7.11
CA SER A 66 4.75 -5.20 8.28
C SER A 66 4.13 -3.84 7.97
N LEU A 67 3.31 -3.31 8.88
CA LEU A 67 2.75 -1.96 8.73
C LEU A 67 3.85 -0.89 8.71
N ASP A 68 4.94 -1.10 9.45
CA ASP A 68 6.05 -0.16 9.49
C ASP A 68 6.82 -0.18 8.17
N ASP A 69 7.15 -1.38 7.68
CA ASP A 69 7.81 -1.55 6.38
C ASP A 69 6.97 -0.93 5.25
N ALA A 70 5.65 -1.16 5.25
CA ALA A 70 4.75 -0.56 4.27
C ALA A 70 4.78 0.98 4.30
N ARG A 71 4.97 1.60 5.47
CA ARG A 71 5.11 3.06 5.61
C ARG A 71 6.47 3.55 5.13
N THR A 72 7.53 2.80 5.41
CA THR A 72 8.89 3.08 4.92
C THR A 72 8.92 3.06 3.40
N ILE A 73 8.46 1.97 2.78
CA ILE A 73 8.38 1.81 1.32
C ILE A 73 7.53 2.93 0.69
N ARG A 74 6.39 3.27 1.30
CA ARG A 74 5.55 4.40 0.86
C ARG A 74 6.35 5.70 0.80
N ASP A 75 7.14 5.99 1.82
CA ASP A 75 7.89 7.24 1.91
C ASP A 75 9.08 7.27 0.94
N GLU A 76 9.71 6.11 0.69
CA GLU A 76 10.70 5.94 -0.39
C GLU A 76 10.08 6.20 -1.77
N TYR A 77 8.94 5.57 -2.07
CA TYR A 77 8.25 5.76 -3.35
C TYR A 77 7.78 7.20 -3.55
N LYS A 78 7.36 7.88 -2.49
CA LYS A 78 7.06 9.32 -2.57
C LYS A 78 8.29 10.15 -2.91
N LYS A 79 9.48 9.81 -2.41
CA LYS A 79 10.72 10.49 -2.79
C LYS A 79 11.03 10.27 -4.28
N LEU A 80 10.88 9.04 -4.77
CA LEU A 80 11.06 8.72 -6.20
C LEU A 80 10.10 9.51 -7.09
N ILE A 81 8.81 9.55 -6.75
CA ILE A 81 7.80 10.31 -7.51
C ILE A 81 8.16 11.80 -7.54
N LYS A 82 8.67 12.36 -6.44
CA LYS A 82 9.14 13.76 -6.40
C LYS A 82 10.35 14.01 -7.29
N GLN A 83 11.18 13.01 -7.51
CA GLN A 83 12.30 13.04 -8.46
C GLN A 83 11.84 12.79 -9.91
N GLY A 84 10.55 12.53 -10.13
CA GLY A 84 9.99 12.21 -11.43
C GLY A 84 10.12 10.73 -11.81
N ILE A 85 10.57 9.86 -10.91
CA ILE A 85 10.75 8.42 -11.17
C ILE A 85 9.44 7.69 -10.86
N ASP A 86 9.01 6.76 -11.74
CA ASP A 86 7.82 5.93 -11.53
C ASP A 86 8.16 4.69 -10.68
N PRO A 87 7.67 4.56 -9.44
CA PRO A 87 8.00 3.43 -8.56
C PRO A 87 7.51 2.08 -9.08
N ALA A 88 6.55 2.05 -10.01
CA ALA A 88 6.11 0.80 -10.61
C ALA A 88 7.17 0.18 -11.52
N MET A 89 8.12 0.98 -12.05
CA MET A 89 9.23 0.47 -12.85
C MET A 89 10.34 -0.10 -11.96
N GLU A 90 10.69 0.60 -10.87
CA GLU A 90 11.73 0.15 -9.91
C GLU A 90 11.41 -1.22 -9.28
N ARG A 91 10.14 -1.50 -8.96
CA ARG A 91 9.74 -2.80 -8.38
C ARG A 91 10.03 -3.99 -9.31
N ILE A 92 10.01 -3.81 -10.63
CA ILE A 92 10.29 -4.90 -11.58
C ILE A 92 11.75 -5.32 -11.48
N GLU A 93 12.64 -4.38 -11.14
CA GLU A 93 14.09 -4.59 -11.13
C GLU A 93 14.59 -5.24 -9.83
N THR A 94 13.86 -5.12 -8.72
CA THR A 94 14.26 -5.66 -7.41
C THR A 94 13.81 -7.11 -7.14
N LYS A 95 13.41 -7.87 -8.17
CA LYS A 95 12.86 -9.22 -8.02
C LYS A 95 13.86 -10.34 -8.31
#